data_AF-A0A453M0T9-F1
#
_entry.id   AF-A0A453M0T9-F1
#
_cell.length_a   1.000
_cell.length_b   1.000
_cell.length_c   1.000
_cell.angle_alpha   90.00
_cell.angle_beta   90.00
_cell.angle_gamma   90.00
#
_symmetry.space_group_name_H-M   'P 1'
#
loop_
_entity.id
_entity.type
_entity.pdbx_description
1 polymer ?
#
loop_
_entity_poly.entity_id
_entity_poly.type
_entity_poly.pdbx_seq_one_letter_code
_entity_poly.pdbx_strand_id
1 'polypeptide(L)' 'MGSLGKEAAAGDRVVLAVNGARHEAAGVDPSMTLLEFLRTRTPVRGPKLGCGEGEHRPRRLDPFISGG' A
#
# COMPACT_ATOMS: atom_id res chain seq x y z
N MET A 1 -3.21 17.32 33.69
CA MET A 1 -2.58 18.11 32.62
C MET A 1 -2.76 17.39 31.30
N GLY A 2 -3.72 17.81 30.48
CA GLY A 2 -3.85 17.34 29.10
C GLY A 2 -3.22 18.36 28.16
N SER A 3 -2.34 17.92 27.27
CA SER A 3 -1.80 18.69 26.13
C SER A 3 -0.75 17.80 25.43
N LEU A 4 -0.70 17.60 24.11
CA LEU A 4 -1.43 18.15 22.96
C LEU A 4 -1.50 17.03 21.94
N GLY A 5 -2.69 16.76 21.41
CA GLY A 5 -2.81 16.03 20.16
C GLY A 5 -2.00 16.80 19.12
N LYS A 6 -1.06 16.11 18.46
CA LYS A 6 -0.37 16.62 17.29
C LYS A 6 -1.44 16.87 16.23
N GLU A 7 -1.94 18.10 16.19
CA GLU A 7 -2.85 18.53 15.16
C GLU A 7 -2.15 18.39 13.83
N ALA A 8 -2.88 17.75 12.94
CA ALA A 8 -2.51 17.48 11.58
C ALA A 8 -2.20 18.80 10.84
N ALA A 9 -0.91 19.16 10.79
CA ALA A 9 -0.37 20.29 10.05
C ALA A 9 -0.21 19.98 8.55
N ALA A 10 -1.19 20.34 7.71
CA ALA A 10 -1.15 20.56 6.25
C ALA A 10 -0.47 19.51 5.33
N GLY A 11 0.16 18.47 5.88
CA GLY A 11 0.82 17.33 5.26
C GLY A 11 0.24 16.00 5.76
N ASP A 12 -0.86 16.04 6.50
CA ASP A 12 -1.53 14.85 7.07
C ASP A 12 -2.47 14.17 6.09
N ARG A 13 -2.66 14.76 4.92
CA ARG A 13 -3.48 14.18 3.88
C ARG A 13 -2.61 13.70 2.73
N VAL A 14 -2.74 12.42 2.44
CA VAL A 14 -2.12 11.75 1.32
C VAL A 14 -3.17 11.66 0.20
N VAL A 15 -2.84 12.21 -0.97
CA VAL A 15 -3.73 12.25 -2.14
C VAL A 15 -3.11 11.40 -3.26
N LEU A 16 -3.82 10.37 -3.71
CA LEU A 16 -3.39 9.48 -4.80
C LEU A 16 -4.43 9.46 -5.91
N ALA A 17 -3.95 9.38 -7.15
CA ALA A 17 -4.77 9.00 -8.30
C ALA A 17 -4.64 7.48 -8.53
N VAL A 18 -5.73 6.74 -8.38
CA VAL A 18 -5.77 5.28 -8.57
C VAL A 18 -6.77 4.99 -9.68
N ASN A 19 -6.30 4.44 -10.81
CA ASN A 19 -7.13 4.12 -11.98
C ASN A 19 -8.02 5.29 -12.44
N GLY A 20 -7.48 6.51 -12.39
CA GLY A 20 -8.21 7.74 -12.77
C GLY A 20 -9.11 8.34 -11.67
N ALA A 21 -9.30 7.67 -10.54
CA ALA A 21 -10.05 8.19 -9.40
C ALA A 21 -9.12 8.85 -8.37
N ARG A 22 -9.57 9.97 -7.78
CA ARG A 22 -8.86 10.67 -6.69
C ARG A 22 -9.24 10.07 -5.34
N HIS A 23 -8.24 9.63 -4.59
CA HIS A 23 -8.38 9.15 -3.22
C HIS A 23 -7.59 10.05 -2.27
N GLU A 24 -8.22 10.43 -1.16
CA GLU A 24 -7.62 11.30 -0.15
C GLU A 24 -7.80 10.65 1.23
N ALA A 25 -6.71 10.53 1.99
CA ALA A 25 -6.74 9.97 3.33
C ALA A 25 -5.97 10.85 4.30
N ALA A 26 -6.59 11.17 5.44
CA ALA A 26 -5.95 11.89 6.53
C ALA A 26 -5.33 10.94 7.57
N GLY A 27 -4.32 11.40 8.30
CA GLY A 27 -3.72 10.67 9.43
C GLY A 27 -3.05 9.36 9.00
N VAL A 28 -2.46 9.36 7.80
CA VAL A 28 -1.70 8.20 7.30
C VAL A 28 -0.37 8.16 8.02
N ASP A 29 -0.05 7.01 8.61
CA ASP A 29 1.29 6.79 9.17
C ASP A 29 2.32 6.79 8.02
N PRO A 30 3.44 7.53 8.12
CA PRO A 30 4.44 7.58 7.06
C PRO A 30 5.05 6.22 6.66
N SER A 31 4.96 5.20 7.51
CA SER A 31 5.39 3.83 7.21
C SER A 31 4.36 3.00 6.42
N MET A 32 3.14 3.52 6.22
CA MET A 32 2.10 2.83 5.45
C MET A 32 2.57 2.56 4.02
N THR A 33 2.44 1.30 3.59
CA THR A 33 2.80 0.91 2.22
C THR A 33 1.69 1.27 1.23
N LEU A 34 2.05 1.45 -0.05
CA LEU A 34 1.05 1.66 -1.11
C LEU A 34 0.06 0.49 -1.21
N LEU A 35 0.54 -0.75 -1.06
CA LEU A 35 -0.31 -1.93 -1.09
C LEU A 35 -1.36 -1.90 0.02
N GLU A 36 -0.95 -1.52 1.22
CA GLU A 36 -1.85 -1.36 2.36
C GLU A 36 -2.88 -0.25 2.10
N PHE A 37 -2.44 0.90 1.60
CA PHE A 37 -3.33 2.01 1.22
C PHE A 37 -4.40 1.55 0.21
N LEU A 38 -4.00 0.89 -0.88
CA LEU A 38 -4.93 0.41 -1.91
C LEU A 38 -5.98 -0.55 -1.32
N ARG A 39 -5.55 -1.48 -0.49
CA ARG A 39 -6.43 -2.54 0.05
C ARG A 39 -7.31 -2.07 1.20
N THR A 40 -6.96 -1.00 1.91
CA THR A 40 -7.70 -0.53 3.10
C THR A 40 -8.42 0.80 2.89
N ARG A 41 -7.91 1.68 2.03
CA ARG A 41 -8.45 3.03 1.78
C ARG A 41 -9.09 3.22 0.40
N THR A 42 -9.08 2.20 -0.45
CA THR A 42 -9.77 2.21 -1.75
C THR A 42 -10.60 0.93 -1.94
N PRO A 43 -11.45 0.81 -2.98
CA PRO A 43 -12.11 -0.46 -3.34
C PRO A 43 -11.21 -1.47 -4.09
N VAL A 44 -9.99 -1.09 -4.47
CA VAL A 44 -9.10 -1.95 -5.26
C VAL A 44 -8.60 -3.13 -4.42
N ARG A 45 -8.81 -4.36 -4.90
CA ARG A 45 -8.44 -5.61 -4.19
C ARG A 45 -7.55 -6.56 -5.02
N GLY A 46 -7.23 -6.17 -6.25
CA GLY A 46 -6.39 -6.91 -7.19
C GLY A 46 -4.96 -7.11 -6.69
N PRO A 47 -4.20 -6.04 -6.37
CA PRO A 47 -2.85 -6.14 -5.81
C PRO A 47 -2.80 -6.99 -4.54
N LYS A 48 -1.80 -7.88 -4.47
CA LYS A 48 -1.63 -8.87 -3.40
C LYS A 48 -0.29 -8.72 -2.70
N LEU A 49 -0.25 -9.13 -1.43
CA LEU A 49 0.97 -9.29 -0.67
C LEU A 49 1.46 -10.74 -0.85
N GLY A 50 2.66 -10.89 -1.42
CA GLY A 50 3.43 -12.13 -1.41
C GLY A 50 4.38 -12.16 -0.21
N CYS A 51 5.69 -12.25 -0.46
CA CYS A 51 6.73 -12.14 0.58
C CYS A 51 6.98 -10.70 1.07
N GLY A 52 6.57 -9.68 0.31
CA GLY A 52 6.79 -8.28 0.67
C GLY A 52 8.19 -7.73 0.35
N GLU A 53 9.06 -8.54 -0.27
CA GLU A 53 10.46 -8.19 -0.57
C GLU A 53 10.66 -7.61 -1.98
N GLY A 54 9.60 -7.52 -2.79
CA GLY A 54 9.66 -6.96 -4.15
C GLY A 54 10.01 -7.98 -5.25
N GLU A 55 10.39 -9.21 -4.90
CA GLU A 55 10.75 -10.26 -5.86
C GLU A 55 9.77 -11.44 -5.77
N HIS A 56 8.66 -11.37 -6.50
CA HIS A 56 7.80 -12.53 -6.71
C HIS A 56 8.00 -13.06 -8.14
N ARG A 57 8.86 -14.06 -8.30
CA ARG A 57 8.95 -14.80 -9.56
C ARG A 57 7.81 -15.81 -9.62
N PRO A 58 6.89 -15.70 -10.59
CA PRO A 58 5.86 -16.71 -10.75
C PRO A 58 6.52 -18.03 -11.14
N ARG A 59 6.17 -19.13 -10.46
CA ARG A 59 6.68 -20.48 -10.73
C ARG A 59 6.56 -20.96 -12.19
N ARG A 60 5.79 -20.24 -13.02
CA ARG A 60 5.66 -20.51 -14.46
C ARG A 60 6.83 -20.01 -15.30
N LEU A 61 7.72 -19.18 -14.74
CA LEU A 61 8.91 -18.64 -15.39
C LEU A 61 10.21 -19.21 -14.80
N ASP A 62 10.13 -20.17 -13.88
CA ASP A 62 11.29 -20.88 -13.35
C ASP A 62 11.61 -22.07 -14.26
N PRO A 63 12.72 -22.06 -15.02
CA PRO A 63 13.09 -23.20 -15.89
C PRO A 63 13.48 -24.45 -15.11
N PHE A 64 13.58 -24.36 -13.78
CA PHE A 64 14.32 -25.30 -12.93
C PHE A 64 13.45 -26.34 -12.20
N ILE A 65 12.11 -26.26 -12.26
CA ILE A 65 11.20 -27.21 -11.57
C ILE A 65 10.25 -27.90 -12.57
N SER A 66 10.79 -28.32 -13.72
CA SER A 66 10.11 -29.27 -14.62
C SER A 66 10.92 -30.57 -14.84
N GLY A 67 11.90 -30.85 -13.97
CA GLY A 67 12.64 -32.11 -13.97
C GLY A 67 13.18 -32.42 -12.58
N GLY A 68 12.65 -33.46 -11.95
CA GLY A 68 12.99 -33.93 -10.61
C GLY A 68 11.81 -34.62 -9.96
#